data_AF-A0A7W3X0T1-F1
#
_entry.id   AF-A0A7W3X0T1-F1
#
_cell.length_a   1.000
_cell.length_b   1.000
_cell.length_c   1.000
_cell.angle_alpha   90.00
_cell.angle_beta   90.00
_cell.angle_gamma   90.00
#
_symmetry.space_group_name_H-M   'P 1'
#
loop_
_entity.id
_entity.type
_entity.pdbx_description
1 polymer ?
#
loop_
_entity_poly.entity_id
_entity_poly.type
_entity_poly.pdbx_seq_one_letter_code
_entity_poly.pdbx_strand_id
1 'polypeptide(L)'
;MEGVVDVSGVPVDLGALAKDVAVVVAGVREEDLGRGTPCPEYDVRALLGHLHGLCEAFADAAGKRFGAGTEVDPSAALPRLPEGWRESLPVR
;
A
#
# COMPACT_ATOMS: atom_id res chain seq x y z
N MET A 1 -5.93 25.09 22.93
CA MET A 1 -6.73 25.11 21.68
C MET A 1 -5.73 25.11 20.56
N GLU A 2 -5.27 23.93 20.18
CA GLU A 2 -4.26 23.74 19.13
C GLU A 2 -4.92 24.03 17.79
N GLY A 3 -4.36 24.99 17.04
CA GLY A 3 -4.88 25.39 15.74
C GLY A 3 -4.67 24.27 14.73
N VAL A 4 -5.76 23.83 14.09
CA VAL A 4 -5.67 23.02 12.87
C VAL A 4 -4.92 23.84 11.84
N VAL A 5 -3.75 23.33 11.43
CA VAL A 5 -3.00 23.90 10.31
C VAL A 5 -3.77 23.55 9.03
N ASP A 6 -4.19 24.59 8.31
CA ASP A 6 -4.74 24.43 6.96
C ASP A 6 -3.60 24.12 6.00
N VAL A 7 -3.52 22.85 5.57
CA VAL A 7 -2.51 22.36 4.61
C VAL A 7 -3.01 22.43 3.16
N SER A 8 -4.17 23.05 2.91
CA SER A 8 -4.68 23.19 1.55
C SER A 8 -3.72 24.06 0.72
N GLY A 9 -3.11 23.44 -0.29
CA GLY A 9 -2.13 24.08 -1.18
C GLY A 9 -0.67 23.68 -0.96
N VAL A 10 -0.33 22.93 0.09
CA VAL A 10 0.99 22.29 0.21
C VAL A 10 0.97 20.99 -0.61
N PRO A 11 1.91 20.77 -1.54
CA PRO A 11 2.04 19.49 -2.23
C PRO A 11 2.23 18.36 -1.22
N VAL A 12 1.39 17.33 -1.30
CA VAL A 12 1.54 16.15 -0.45
C VAL A 12 2.80 15.40 -0.88
N ASP A 13 3.80 15.36 -0.01
CA ASP A 13 4.97 14.48 -0.17
C ASP A 13 4.78 13.20 0.63
N LEU A 14 4.58 12.09 -0.08
CA LEU A 14 4.48 10.76 0.51
C LEU A 14 5.83 10.05 0.58
N GLY A 15 6.90 10.62 0.02
CA GLY A 15 8.20 9.96 -0.12
C GLY A 15 8.86 9.61 1.20
N ALA A 16 8.70 10.44 2.24
CA ALA A 16 9.17 10.11 3.58
C ALA A 16 8.40 8.91 4.17
N LEU A 17 7.06 8.95 4.10
CA LEU A 17 6.20 7.87 4.60
C LEU A 17 6.40 6.57 3.83
N ALA A 18 6.62 6.63 2.51
CA ALA A 18 6.90 5.46 1.68
C ALA A 18 8.21 4.77 2.10
N LYS A 19 9.23 5.53 2.50
CA LYS A 19 10.49 4.96 3.03
C LYS A 19 10.27 4.26 4.37
N ASP A 20 9.46 4.82 5.25
CA ASP A 20 9.13 4.17 6.53
C ASP A 20 8.38 2.85 6.29
N VAL A 21 7.43 2.84 5.35
CA VAL A 21 6.72 1.63 4.94
C VAL A 21 7.71 0.59 4.37
N ALA A 22 8.67 1.01 3.53
CA ALA A 22 9.69 0.11 2.99
C ALA A 22 10.53 -0.56 4.09
N VAL A 23 10.88 0.17 5.16
CA VAL A 23 11.59 -0.39 6.33
C VAL A 23 10.73 -1.44 7.04
N VAL A 24 9.43 -1.16 7.23
CA VAL A 24 8.50 -2.13 7.83
C VAL A 24 8.40 -3.39 6.98
N VAL A 25 8.19 -3.24 5.67
CA VAL A 25 8.10 -4.36 4.70
C VAL A 25 9.37 -5.21 4.75
N ALA A 26 10.55 -4.61 4.81
CA ALA A 26 11.83 -5.32 4.91
C ALA A 26 11.96 -6.15 6.21
N GLY A 27 11.27 -5.75 7.28
CA GLY A 27 11.26 -6.45 8.56
C GLY A 27 10.28 -7.62 8.65
N VAL A 28 9.35 -7.77 7.70
CA VAL A 28 8.31 -8.82 7.75
C VAL A 28 8.89 -10.19 7.40
N ARG A 29 8.79 -11.12 8.35
CA ARG A 29 9.27 -12.49 8.21
C ARG A 29 8.18 -13.42 7.70
N GLU A 30 8.55 -14.62 7.27
CA GLU A 30 7.57 -15.61 6.79
C GLU A 30 6.57 -15.99 7.88
N GLU A 31 7.03 -16.14 9.13
CA GLU A 31 6.16 -16.46 10.27
C GLU A 31 5.14 -15.35 10.60
N ASP A 32 5.40 -14.10 10.18
CA ASP A 32 4.50 -12.97 10.40
C ASP A 32 3.33 -12.94 9.41
N LEU A 33 3.46 -13.58 8.25
CA LEU A 33 2.52 -13.43 7.13
C LEU A 33 1.09 -13.89 7.47
N GLY A 34 0.94 -14.86 8.36
CA GLY A 34 -0.36 -15.35 8.83
C GLY A 34 -0.91 -14.63 10.06
N ARG A 35 -0.22 -13.61 10.58
CA ARG A 35 -0.67 -12.87 11.77
C ARG A 35 -1.79 -11.90 11.38
N GLY A 36 -2.77 -11.74 12.27
CA GLY A 36 -3.84 -10.76 12.08
C GLY A 36 -3.34 -9.31 12.14
N THR A 37 -4.09 -8.41 11.50
CA THR A 37 -3.85 -6.96 11.54
C THR A 37 -5.01 -6.24 12.23
N PRO A 38 -4.88 -4.94 12.55
CA PRO A 38 -6.02 -4.13 13.01
C PRO A 38 -7.17 -4.02 11.99
N CYS A 39 -6.92 -4.36 10.72
CA CYS A 39 -7.96 -4.58 9.72
C CYS A 39 -8.39 -6.06 9.82
N PRO A 40 -9.55 -6.37 10.43
CA PRO A 40 -9.91 -7.76 10.75
C PRO A 40 -10.07 -8.66 9.51
N GLU A 41 -10.27 -8.06 8.33
CA GLU A 41 -10.37 -8.75 7.05
C GLU A 41 -9.01 -9.20 6.49
N TYR A 42 -7.90 -8.66 6.99
CA TYR A 42 -6.56 -8.89 6.45
C TYR A 42 -5.60 -9.45 7.51
N ASP A 43 -4.97 -10.58 7.19
CA ASP A 43 -3.68 -10.94 7.75
C ASP A 43 -2.56 -10.09 7.10
N VAL A 44 -1.34 -10.20 7.62
CA VAL A 44 -0.20 -9.44 7.10
C VAL A 44 0.02 -9.71 5.61
N ARG A 45 -0.17 -10.96 5.14
CA ARG A 45 -0.04 -11.32 3.72
C ARG A 45 -1.04 -10.57 2.85
N ALA A 46 -2.32 -10.57 3.24
CA ALA A 46 -3.38 -9.88 2.51
C ALA A 46 -3.16 -8.35 2.51
N LEU A 47 -2.73 -7.78 3.65
CA LEU A 47 -2.43 -6.35 3.75
C LEU A 47 -1.28 -5.93 2.83
N LEU A 48 -0.19 -6.71 2.77
CA LEU A 48 0.92 -6.44 1.85
C LEU A 48 0.50 -6.58 0.38
N GLY A 49 -0.34 -7.57 0.06
CA GLY A 49 -0.91 -7.71 -1.28
C GLY A 49 -1.80 -6.52 -1.65
N HIS A 50 -2.57 -6.01 -0.69
CA HIS A 50 -3.42 -4.83 -0.88
C HIS A 50 -2.58 -3.58 -1.19
N LEU A 51 -1.55 -3.33 -0.37
CA LEU A 51 -0.63 -2.21 -0.54
C LEU A 51 0.03 -2.25 -1.92
N HIS A 52 0.52 -3.43 -2.33
CA HIS A 52 1.17 -3.62 -3.62
C HIS A 52 0.24 -3.26 -4.79
N GLY A 53 -0.98 -3.81 -4.80
CA GLY A 53 -1.95 -3.52 -5.85
C GLY A 53 -2.39 -2.06 -5.89
N LEU A 54 -2.52 -1.41 -4.73
CA LEU A 54 -2.85 0.02 -4.67
C LEU A 54 -1.72 0.90 -5.21
N CYS A 55 -0.46 0.58 -4.91
CA CYS A 55 0.68 1.28 -5.50
C CYS A 55 0.66 1.20 -7.04
N GLU A 56 0.36 0.03 -7.61
CA GLU A 56 0.19 -0.15 -9.06
C GLU A 56 -0.97 0.69 -9.61
N ALA A 57 -2.16 0.58 -9.01
CA ALA A 57 -3.36 1.30 -9.44
C ALA A 57 -3.16 2.82 -9.41
N PHE A 58 -2.51 3.37 -8.37
CA PHE A 58 -2.23 4.79 -8.28
C PHE A 58 -1.16 5.26 -9.28
N ALA A 59 -0.12 4.45 -9.53
CA ALA A 59 0.87 4.76 -10.57
C ALA A 59 0.23 4.76 -11.98
N ASP A 60 -0.72 3.87 -12.23
CA ASP A 60 -1.51 3.83 -13.47
C ASP A 60 -2.45 5.02 -13.58
N ALA A 61 -3.18 5.36 -12.52
CA ALA A 61 -4.06 6.53 -12.49
C ALA A 61 -3.28 7.85 -12.73
N ALA A 62 -2.13 8.03 -12.06
CA ALA A 62 -1.27 9.19 -12.26
C ALA A 62 -0.75 9.27 -13.72
N GLY A 63 -0.43 8.11 -14.28
CA GLY A 63 -0.04 7.94 -15.68
C GLY A 63 -1.18 7.99 -16.69
N LYS A 64 -2.44 8.14 -16.24
CA LYS A 64 -3.66 8.14 -17.07
C LYS A 64 -3.84 6.85 -17.88
N ARG A 65 -3.39 5.71 -17.34
CA ARG A 65 -3.57 4.38 -17.90
C ARG A 65 -4.76 3.71 -17.21
N PHE A 66 -5.96 4.01 -17.68
CA PHE A 66 -7.18 3.45 -17.09
C PHE A 66 -7.46 2.04 -17.61
N GLY A 67 -8.08 1.22 -16.77
CA GLY A 67 -8.54 -0.13 -17.12
C GLY A 67 -8.68 -1.01 -15.89
N ALA A 68 -8.48 -2.32 -16.05
CA ALA A 68 -8.72 -3.31 -15.00
C ALA A 68 -8.01 -3.04 -13.67
N GLY A 69 -6.84 -2.38 -13.66
CA GLY A 69 -6.14 -2.00 -12.44
C GLY A 69 -6.74 -0.80 -11.70
N THR A 70 -7.53 0.05 -12.38
CA THR A 70 -8.08 1.31 -11.84
C THR A 70 -9.60 1.32 -11.75
N GLU A 71 -10.29 0.39 -12.41
CA GLU A 71 -11.75 0.32 -12.52
C GLU A 71 -12.36 -0.85 -11.73
N VAL A 72 -11.60 -1.43 -10.80
CA VAL A 72 -12.02 -2.53 -9.92
C VAL A 72 -12.14 -2.00 -8.49
N ASP A 73 -13.21 -2.40 -7.79
CA ASP A 73 -13.31 -2.17 -6.36
C ASP A 73 -12.17 -2.89 -5.63
N PRO A 74 -11.26 -2.17 -4.95
CA PRO A 74 -10.09 -2.77 -4.29
C PRO A 74 -10.47 -3.72 -3.15
N SER A 75 -11.74 -3.74 -2.73
CA SER A 75 -12.29 -4.63 -1.70
C SER A 75 -13.02 -5.86 -2.27
N ALA A 76 -13.13 -5.98 -3.60
CA ALA A 76 -13.94 -7.03 -4.24
C ALA A 76 -13.37 -8.44 -4.09
N ALA A 77 -12.06 -8.58 -3.79
CA ALA A 77 -11.41 -9.87 -3.61
C ALA A 77 -10.26 -9.76 -2.61
N LEU A 78 -9.91 -10.89 -1.97
CA LEU A 78 -8.72 -10.94 -1.12
C LEU A 78 -7.46 -10.69 -1.96
N PRO A 79 -6.63 -9.70 -1.57
CA PRO A 79 -5.43 -9.37 -2.32
C PRO A 79 -4.41 -10.51 -2.31
N ARG A 80 -3.76 -10.73 -3.46
CA ARG A 80 -2.68 -11.70 -3.60
C ARG A 80 -1.35 -10.97 -3.48
N LEU A 81 -0.51 -11.40 -2.53
CA LEU A 81 0.87 -10.95 -2.44
C LEU A 81 1.71 -11.63 -3.55
N PRO A 82 2.31 -10.88 -4.49
CA PRO A 82 3.14 -11.46 -5.54
C PRO A 82 4.40 -12.14 -4.98
N GLU A 83 4.94 -13.08 -5.74
CA GLU A 83 6.31 -13.56 -5.50
C GLU A 83 7.31 -12.41 -5.70
N GLY A 84 8.39 -12.37 -4.90
CA GLY A 84 9.34 -11.25 -4.94
C GLY A 84 8.79 -9.91 -4.40
N TRP A 85 7.75 -9.95 -3.56
CA TRP A 85 7.19 -8.74 -2.93
C TRP A 85 8.20 -7.98 -2.08
N ARG A 86 9.20 -8.66 -1.51
CA ARG A 86 10.23 -8.03 -0.66
C ARG A 86 11.12 -7.08 -1.44
N GLU A 87 11.33 -7.38 -2.71
CA GLU A 87 12.14 -6.56 -3.62
C GLU A 87 11.26 -5.53 -4.32
N SER A 88 10.02 -5.90 -4.67
CA SER A 88 9.16 -5.06 -5.51
C SER A 88 8.35 -4.01 -4.75
N LEU A 89 7.99 -4.23 -3.47
CA LEU A 89 7.26 -3.24 -2.66
C LEU A 89 8.11 -2.02 -2.25
N PRO A 90 9.37 -2.17 -1.76
CA PRO A 90 10.18 -1.04 -1.32
C PRO A 90 10.54 -0.01 -2.41
N VAL A 91 10.43 -0.40 -3.68
CA VAL A 91 10.78 0.42 -4.85
C VAL A 91 9.56 0.87 -5.65
N ARG A 92 8.35 0.60 -5.14
CA ARG A 92 7.09 0.89 -5.82
C ARG A 92 6.70 2.36 -5.76
#